data_AF-A0A511T9K0-F1
#
_entry.id   AF-A0A511T9K0-F1
#
_cell.length_a   1.000
_cell.length_b   1.000
_cell.length_c   1.000
_cell.angle_alpha   90.00
_cell.angle_beta   90.00
_cell.angle_gamma   90.00
#
_symmetry.space_group_name_H-M   'P 1'
#
loop_
_entity.id
_entity.type
_entity.pdbx_description
1 polymer ?
#
loop_
_entity_poly.entity_id
_entity_poly.type
_entity_poly.pdbx_seq_one_letter_code
_entity_poly.pdbx_strand_id
1 'polypeptide(L)'
;MISLDGSTMRLWKTLSCFLRVLMTQVLYVAPLFWFMELSQNVAWRWMNGDWGWHYPKSPYHWFSFGSMILWAGCVGLLWTLHYFWFYPRRVKVWTRVGIGAVVCFMGEWFGGYMAANMFDHPLQVWPGSPLIYVHYAAMFFWVSNVIVYHLVTVNVVDLTPDYDAPPDSGAQVA
;
A
#
# COMPACT_ATOMS: atom_id res chain seq x y z
N MET A 1 -37.57 5.30 16.90
CA MET A 1 -36.54 6.11 16.21
C MET A 1 -35.33 6.18 17.12
N ILE A 2 -34.25 5.48 16.78
CA ILE A 2 -32.99 5.57 17.55
C ILE A 2 -32.34 6.90 17.14
N SER A 3 -32.36 7.88 18.05
CA SER A 3 -31.59 9.12 17.90
C SER A 3 -30.12 8.75 18.02
N LEU A 4 -29.42 8.67 16.90
CA LEU A 4 -27.97 8.52 16.90
C LEU A 4 -27.40 9.84 17.44
N ASP A 5 -26.75 9.78 18.61
CA ASP A 5 -25.99 10.88 19.18
C ASP A 5 -25.04 11.47 18.11
N GLY A 6 -24.83 12.79 18.14
CA GLY A 6 -23.99 13.51 17.18
C GLY A 6 -22.55 12.95 17.09
N SER A 7 -22.07 12.32 18.17
CA SER A 7 -20.82 11.56 18.20
C SER A 7 -20.82 10.37 17.23
N THR A 8 -21.91 9.61 17.20
CA THR A 8 -22.08 8.40 16.39
C THR A 8 -22.23 8.79 14.92
N MET A 9 -22.99 9.85 14.64
CA MET A 9 -23.16 10.34 13.27
C MET A 9 -21.85 10.91 12.69
N ARG A 10 -20.99 11.52 13.52
CA ARG A 10 -19.65 11.96 13.11
C ARG A 10 -18.74 10.76 12.80
N LEU A 11 -18.74 9.73 13.66
CA LEU A 11 -17.97 8.50 13.43
C LEU A 11 -18.37 7.82 12.12
N TRP A 12 -19.66 7.67 11.85
CA TRP A 12 -20.14 7.07 10.59
C TRP A 12 -19.69 7.84 9.37
N LYS A 13 -19.77 9.18 9.39
CA LYS A 13 -19.28 10.01 8.28
C LYS A 13 -17.78 9.81 8.03
N THR A 14 -16.98 9.79 9.10
CA THR A 14 -15.53 9.53 9.03
C THR A 14 -15.24 8.16 8.44
N LEU A 15 -15.89 7.10 8.94
CA LEU A 15 -15.70 5.73 8.46
C LEU A 15 -16.15 5.56 7.00
N SER A 16 -17.31 6.12 6.63
CA SER A 16 -17.79 6.08 5.25
C SER A 16 -16.84 6.79 4.29
N CYS A 17 -16.28 7.94 4.69
CA CYS A 17 -15.28 8.64 3.89
C CYS A 17 -14.02 7.78 3.73
N PHE A 18 -13.48 7.26 4.84
CA PHE A 18 -12.31 6.39 4.86
C PHE A 18 -12.48 5.18 3.92
N LEU A 19 -13.59 4.44 4.06
CA LEU A 19 -13.87 3.23 3.29
C LEU A 19 -14.09 3.54 1.81
N ARG A 20 -14.78 4.63 1.48
CA ARG A 20 -15.00 5.04 0.09
C ARG A 20 -13.67 5.30 -0.62
N VAL A 21 -12.80 6.11 0.00
CA VAL A 21 -11.49 6.43 -0.58
C VAL A 21 -10.60 5.19 -0.64
N LEU A 22 -10.58 4.38 0.42
CA LEU A 22 -9.85 3.11 0.43
C LEU A 22 -10.28 2.21 -0.73
N MET A 23 -11.58 2.07 -0.98
CA MET A 23 -12.08 1.20 -2.03
C MET A 23 -11.69 1.69 -3.42
N THR A 24 -11.76 2.99 -3.66
CA THR A 24 -11.24 3.59 -4.89
C THR A 24 -9.74 3.30 -5.03
N GLN A 25 -8.94 3.53 -3.99
CA GLN A 25 -7.50 3.27 -4.05
C GLN A 25 -7.19 1.79 -4.28
N VAL A 26 -7.88 0.87 -3.63
CA VAL A 26 -7.68 -0.57 -3.85
C VAL A 26 -8.00 -0.95 -5.30
N LEU A 27 -9.06 -0.39 -5.90
CA LEU A 27 -9.46 -0.70 -7.27
C LEU A 27 -8.47 -0.18 -8.33
N TYR A 28 -7.77 0.93 -8.08
CA TYR A 28 -6.87 1.55 -9.07
C TYR A 28 -5.39 1.39 -8.74
N VAL A 29 -5.01 1.58 -7.47
CA VAL A 29 -3.61 1.62 -7.03
C VAL A 29 -3.06 0.21 -6.81
N ALA A 30 -3.86 -0.75 -6.32
CA ALA A 30 -3.37 -2.12 -6.15
C ALA A 30 -3.01 -2.78 -7.49
N PRO A 31 -3.83 -2.70 -8.56
CA PRO A 31 -3.42 -3.17 -9.89
C PRO A 31 -2.19 -2.43 -10.44
N LEU A 32 -2.09 -1.11 -10.22
CA LEU A 32 -0.91 -0.33 -10.62
C LEU A 32 0.36 -0.88 -9.96
N PHE A 33 0.33 -1.12 -8.64
CA PHE A 33 1.48 -1.67 -7.93
C PHE A 33 1.80 -3.10 -8.34
N TRP A 34 0.78 -3.90 -8.64
CA TRP A 34 0.98 -5.23 -9.19
C TRP A 34 1.70 -5.18 -10.56
N PHE A 35 1.36 -4.22 -11.43
CA PHE A 35 2.12 -4.00 -12.68
C PHE A 35 3.54 -3.47 -12.42
N MET A 36 3.75 -2.69 -11.37
CA MET A 36 5.08 -2.27 -10.94
C MET A 36 5.92 -3.46 -10.46
N GLU A 37 5.36 -4.36 -9.65
CA GLU A 37 5.99 -5.63 -9.23
C GLU A 37 6.44 -6.44 -10.44
N LEU A 38 5.56 -6.59 -11.44
CA LEU A 38 5.88 -7.28 -12.69
C LEU A 38 7.09 -6.64 -13.38
N SER A 39 7.09 -5.31 -13.49
CA SER A 39 8.17 -4.54 -14.12
C SER A 39 9.49 -4.62 -13.33
N GLN A 40 9.39 -4.57 -12.00
CA GLN A 40 10.52 -4.72 -11.07
C GLN A 40 11.13 -6.12 -11.17
N ASN A 41 10.31 -7.17 -11.28
CA ASN A 41 10.79 -8.54 -11.41
C ASN A 41 11.49 -8.78 -12.75
N VAL A 42 10.97 -8.19 -13.84
CA VAL A 42 11.63 -8.20 -15.16
C VAL A 42 12.97 -7.46 -15.11
N ALA A 43 13.01 -6.26 -14.52
CA ALA A 43 14.24 -5.50 -14.38
C ALA A 43 15.28 -6.24 -13.52
N TRP A 44 14.84 -6.87 -12.43
CA TRP A 44 15.71 -7.68 -11.57
C TRP A 44 16.34 -8.84 -12.34
N ARG A 45 15.55 -9.55 -13.15
CA ARG A 45 16.05 -10.64 -13.99
C ARG A 45 17.10 -10.19 -14.98
N TRP A 46 16.92 -9.03 -15.62
CA TRP A 46 17.92 -8.50 -16.55
C TRP A 46 19.25 -8.19 -15.87
N MET A 47 19.22 -7.75 -14.60
CA MET A 47 20.43 -7.40 -13.85
C MET A 47 21.11 -8.61 -13.20
N ASN A 48 20.35 -9.63 -12.77
CA ASN A 48 20.84 -10.70 -11.92
C ASN A 48 20.77 -12.11 -12.53
N GLY A 49 20.12 -12.26 -13.69
CA GLY A 49 19.99 -13.54 -14.40
C GLY A 49 18.85 -14.45 -13.92
N ASP A 50 18.25 -14.18 -12.75
CA ASP A 50 17.10 -14.89 -12.19
C ASP A 50 16.05 -13.91 -11.65
N TRP A 51 14.84 -14.39 -11.35
CA TRP A 51 13.75 -13.54 -10.85
C TRP A 51 13.95 -13.16 -9.38
N GLY A 52 13.54 -11.94 -9.04
CA GLY A 52 13.52 -11.45 -7.65
C GLY A 52 12.43 -12.12 -6.85
N TRP A 53 11.23 -12.25 -7.41
CA TRP A 53 10.12 -12.96 -6.79
C TRP A 53 9.75 -14.22 -7.55
N HIS A 54 9.65 -15.32 -6.81
CA HIS A 54 9.11 -16.59 -7.24
C HIS A 54 7.77 -16.84 -6.55
N TYR A 55 6.74 -17.18 -7.32
CA TYR A 55 5.38 -17.47 -6.86
C TYR A 55 5.11 -18.97 -7.03
N PRO A 56 5.24 -19.80 -5.97
CA PRO A 56 5.26 -21.26 -6.11
C PRO A 56 3.99 -21.87 -6.69
N LYS A 57 2.83 -21.26 -6.45
CA LYS A 57 1.53 -21.73 -6.97
C LYS A 57 1.12 -21.09 -8.29
N SER A 58 1.86 -20.10 -8.78
CA SER A 58 1.56 -19.52 -10.08
C SER A 58 2.07 -20.45 -11.19
N PRO A 59 1.28 -20.71 -12.25
CA PRO A 59 1.76 -21.45 -13.42
C PRO A 59 2.89 -20.73 -14.17
N TYR A 60 3.06 -19.43 -13.91
CA TYR A 60 4.11 -18.63 -14.52
C TYR A 60 5.36 -18.57 -13.66
N HIS A 61 5.28 -18.87 -12.36
CA HIS A 61 6.36 -18.80 -11.36
C HIS A 61 7.00 -17.43 -11.12
N TRP A 62 7.01 -16.50 -12.08
CA TRP A 62 7.63 -15.16 -11.95
C TRP A 62 6.63 -14.01 -11.81
N PHE A 63 5.33 -14.29 -11.87
CA PHE A 63 4.28 -13.36 -11.47
C PHE A 63 3.06 -14.13 -10.99
N SER A 64 2.17 -13.51 -10.23
CA SER A 64 0.93 -14.14 -9.78
C SER A 64 -0.18 -13.12 -9.61
N PHE A 65 -1.37 -13.38 -10.15
CA PHE A 65 -2.55 -12.57 -9.81
C PHE A 65 -2.91 -12.69 -8.31
N GLY A 66 -2.50 -13.77 -7.65
CA GLY A 66 -2.70 -13.96 -6.21
C GLY A 66 -1.95 -12.94 -5.36
N SER A 67 -0.81 -12.39 -5.83
CA SER A 67 -0.07 -11.35 -5.10
C SER A 67 -0.85 -10.03 -5.02
N MET A 68 -1.88 -9.84 -5.85
CA MET A 68 -2.73 -8.65 -5.82
C MET A 68 -3.43 -8.46 -4.46
N ILE A 69 -3.66 -9.54 -3.70
CA ILE A 69 -4.18 -9.46 -2.33
C ILE A 69 -3.17 -8.75 -1.40
N LEU A 70 -1.86 -9.02 -1.54
CA LEU A 70 -0.81 -8.34 -0.78
C LEU A 70 -0.76 -6.86 -1.14
N TRP A 71 -0.92 -6.52 -2.42
CA TRP A 71 -0.97 -5.13 -2.88
C TRP A 71 -2.19 -4.38 -2.36
N ALA A 72 -3.37 -5.01 -2.35
CA ALA A 72 -4.56 -4.43 -1.73
C ALA A 72 -4.36 -4.18 -0.22
N GLY A 73 -3.74 -5.14 0.48
CA GLY A 73 -3.36 -4.99 1.89
C GLY A 73 -2.37 -3.83 2.11
N CYS A 74 -1.38 -3.69 1.23
CA CYS A 74 -0.40 -2.61 1.26
C CYS A 74 -1.05 -1.23 1.07
N VAL A 75 -1.93 -1.08 0.08
CA VAL A 75 -2.71 0.16 -0.13
C VAL A 75 -3.55 0.48 1.10
N GLY A 76 -4.20 -0.53 1.69
CA GLY A 76 -4.95 -0.37 2.93
C GLY A 76 -4.09 0.09 4.10
N LEU A 77 -2.90 -0.46 4.25
CA LEU A 77 -1.94 -0.09 5.29
C LEU A 77 -1.45 1.36 5.11
N LEU A 78 -1.06 1.74 3.89
CA LEU A 78 -0.62 3.10 3.56
C LEU A 78 -1.73 4.13 3.77
N TRP A 79 -2.95 3.83 3.35
CA TRP A 79 -4.10 4.71 3.58
C TRP A 79 -4.44 4.84 5.06
N THR A 80 -4.36 3.74 5.82
CA THR A 80 -4.57 3.76 7.28
C THR A 80 -3.52 4.64 7.97
N LEU A 81 -2.24 4.47 7.62
CA LEU A 81 -1.17 5.33 8.12
C LEU A 81 -1.40 6.79 7.75
N HIS A 82 -1.79 7.07 6.51
CA HIS A 82 -2.09 8.42 6.06
C HIS A 82 -3.22 9.05 6.86
N TYR A 83 -4.38 8.41 6.87
CA TYR A 83 -5.62 8.94 7.43
C TYR A 83 -5.56 9.11 8.96
N PHE A 84 -5.03 8.13 9.69
CA PHE A 84 -5.06 8.14 11.16
C PHE A 84 -3.78 8.69 11.80
N TRP A 85 -2.67 8.77 11.07
CA TRP A 85 -1.40 9.21 11.64
C TRP A 85 -0.76 10.36 10.88
N PHE A 86 -0.38 10.17 9.62
CA PHE A 86 0.44 11.16 8.90
C PHE A 86 -0.30 12.48 8.69
N TYR A 87 -1.59 12.40 8.36
CA TYR A 87 -2.42 13.57 8.14
C TYR A 87 -2.68 14.34 9.45
N PRO A 88 -3.22 13.75 10.53
CA PRO A 88 -3.46 14.47 11.79
C PRO A 88 -2.20 15.10 12.40
N ARG A 89 -1.03 14.47 12.20
CA ARG A 89 0.25 14.96 12.75
C ARG A 89 1.08 15.78 11.76
N ARG A 90 0.56 16.07 10.56
CA ARG A 90 1.25 16.85 9.52
C ARG A 90 2.68 16.35 9.25
N VAL A 91 2.86 15.03 9.16
CA VAL A 91 4.17 14.40 8.95
C VAL A 91 4.71 14.82 7.58
N LYS A 92 6.01 15.12 7.47
CA LYS A 92 6.65 15.54 6.20
C LYS A 92 6.69 14.39 5.19
N VAL A 93 6.58 14.70 3.89
CA VAL A 93 6.49 13.68 2.82
C VAL A 93 7.63 12.66 2.84
N TRP A 94 8.89 13.09 2.95
CA TRP A 94 10.03 12.15 2.99
C TRP A 94 10.04 11.27 4.24
N THR A 95 9.51 11.77 5.36
CA THR A 95 9.32 10.95 6.57
C THR A 95 8.21 9.92 6.35
N ARG A 96 7.12 10.28 5.67
CA ARG A 96 6.06 9.33 5.27
C ARG A 96 6.61 8.26 4.33
N VAL A 97 7.44 8.65 3.35
CA VAL A 97 8.10 7.72 2.42
C VAL A 97 8.98 6.73 3.17
N GLY A 98 9.83 7.21 4.09
CA GLY A 98 10.69 6.34 4.89
C GLY A 98 9.89 5.37 5.77
N ILE A 99 8.89 5.87 6.50
CA ILE A 99 8.04 5.01 7.35
C ILE A 99 7.25 4.01 6.50
N GLY A 100 6.61 4.48 5.43
CA GLY A 100 5.81 3.65 4.52
C GLY A 100 6.65 2.53 3.91
N ALA A 101 7.87 2.84 3.43
CA ALA A 101 8.74 1.85 2.82
C ALA A 101 9.14 0.76 3.82
N VAL A 102 9.53 1.15 5.04
CA VAL A 102 9.88 0.19 6.11
C VAL A 102 8.67 -0.66 6.52
N VAL A 103 7.51 -0.04 6.71
CA VAL A 103 6.28 -0.74 7.12
C VAL A 103 5.81 -1.71 6.04
N CYS A 104 5.83 -1.31 4.77
CA CYS A 104 5.45 -2.19 3.66
C CYS A 104 6.47 -3.31 3.44
N PHE A 105 7.77 -3.04 3.57
CA PHE A 105 8.81 -4.08 3.54
C PHE A 105 8.59 -5.13 4.63
N MET A 106 8.33 -4.70 5.87
CA MET A 106 8.02 -5.61 6.97
C MET A 106 6.70 -6.34 6.73
N GLY A 107 5.72 -5.66 6.12
CA GLY A 107 4.43 -6.23 5.73
C GLY A 107 4.54 -7.30 4.65
N GLU A 108 5.43 -7.14 3.67
CA GLU A 108 5.73 -8.14 2.65
C GLU A 108 6.29 -9.41 3.29
N TRP A 109 7.30 -9.25 4.15
CA TRP A 109 7.89 -10.38 4.88
C TRP A 109 6.84 -11.09 5.74
N PHE A 110 6.07 -10.31 6.52
CA PHE A 110 5.04 -10.84 7.39
C PHE A 110 3.92 -11.53 6.61
N GLY A 111 3.50 -10.96 5.47
CA GLY A 111 2.51 -11.56 4.58
C GLY A 111 2.99 -12.88 4.00
N GLY A 112 4.25 -12.97 3.58
CA GLY A 112 4.87 -14.22 3.12
C GLY A 112 4.94 -15.28 4.23
N TYR A 113 5.33 -14.88 5.44
CA TYR A 113 5.36 -15.75 6.62
C TYR A 113 3.96 -16.27 6.98
N MET A 114 2.96 -15.39 7.06
CA MET A 114 1.59 -15.77 7.37
C MET A 114 1.03 -16.72 6.32
N ALA A 115 1.28 -16.45 5.03
CA ALA A 115 0.85 -17.34 3.96
C ALA A 115 1.46 -18.74 4.09
N ALA A 116 2.76 -18.83 4.37
CA ALA A 116 3.43 -20.11 4.57
C ALA A 116 2.83 -20.93 5.72
N ASN A 117 2.42 -20.27 6.80
CA ASN A 117 1.84 -20.93 7.97
C ASN A 117 0.33 -21.22 7.85
N MET A 118 -0.41 -20.42 7.09
CA MET A 118 -1.87 -20.57 6.95
C MET A 118 -2.27 -21.46 5.78
N PHE A 119 -1.46 -21.50 4.72
CA PHE A 119 -1.79 -22.20 3.49
C PHE A 119 -0.83 -23.37 3.16
N ASP A 120 0.13 -23.66 4.05
CA ASP A 120 1.22 -24.64 3.82
C ASP A 120 2.10 -24.33 2.60
N HIS A 121 2.07 -23.08 2.11
CA HIS A 121 2.95 -22.60 1.05
C HIS A 121 3.06 -21.07 1.08
N PRO A 122 4.23 -20.50 0.75
CA PRO A 122 4.37 -19.05 0.69
C PRO A 122 3.69 -18.47 -0.55
N LEU A 123 3.18 -17.24 -0.42
CA LEU A 123 2.67 -16.47 -1.56
C LEU A 123 3.78 -16.13 -2.55
N GLN A 124 4.94 -15.73 -2.02
CA GLN A 124 6.13 -15.39 -2.78
C GLN A 124 7.40 -15.75 -2.01
N VAL A 125 8.46 -16.04 -2.75
CA VAL A 125 9.79 -16.35 -2.24
C VAL A 125 10.79 -15.55 -3.04
N TRP A 126 11.80 -15.02 -2.37
CA TRP A 126 12.95 -14.39 -2.99
C TRP A 126 14.14 -15.36 -2.99
N PRO A 127 14.53 -15.94 -4.13
CA PRO A 127 15.62 -16.90 -4.19
C PRO A 127 16.92 -16.31 -3.63
N GLY A 128 17.63 -17.07 -2.80
CA GLY A 128 18.90 -16.65 -2.21
C GLY A 128 18.79 -15.56 -1.14
N SER A 129 17.58 -15.09 -0.81
CA SER A 129 17.41 -14.11 0.26
C SER A 129 17.52 -14.74 1.64
N PRO A 130 18.26 -14.13 2.59
CA PRO A 130 18.28 -14.59 3.99
C PRO A 130 16.93 -14.43 4.69
N LEU A 131 16.03 -13.60 4.16
CA LEU A 131 14.70 -13.37 4.73
C LEU A 131 13.61 -14.22 4.06
N ILE A 132 13.95 -15.02 3.04
CA ILE A 132 13.08 -15.96 2.31
C ILE A 132 11.94 -15.29 1.53
N TYR A 133 11.10 -14.48 2.16
CA TYR A 133 9.89 -13.89 1.57
C TYR A 133 10.09 -12.52 0.92
N VAL A 134 11.16 -11.83 1.32
CA VAL A 134 11.59 -10.53 0.77
C VAL A 134 13.11 -10.50 0.73
N HIS A 135 13.73 -9.60 -0.02
CA HIS A 135 15.18 -9.34 0.03
C HIS A 135 15.46 -7.89 0.44
N TYR A 136 16.59 -7.58 1.07
CA TYR A 136 16.90 -6.21 1.49
C TYR A 136 16.88 -5.19 0.34
N ALA A 137 17.21 -5.63 -0.88
CA ALA A 137 17.10 -4.80 -2.08
C ALA A 137 15.65 -4.37 -2.39
N ALA A 138 14.64 -5.10 -1.92
CA ALA A 138 13.24 -4.71 -2.02
C ALA A 138 12.96 -3.38 -1.32
N MET A 139 13.78 -2.95 -0.36
CA MET A 139 13.64 -1.64 0.27
C MET A 139 13.71 -0.51 -0.77
N PHE A 140 14.57 -0.64 -1.78
CA PHE A 140 14.63 0.32 -2.89
C PHE A 140 13.30 0.36 -3.67
N PHE A 141 12.75 -0.81 -3.99
CA PHE A 141 11.46 -0.93 -4.67
C PHE A 141 10.31 -0.39 -3.81
N TRP A 142 10.33 -0.62 -2.50
CA TRP A 142 9.34 -0.07 -1.58
C TRP A 142 9.39 1.45 -1.49
N VAL A 143 10.59 2.04 -1.45
CA VAL A 143 10.73 3.51 -1.53
C VAL A 143 10.10 4.03 -2.83
N SER A 144 10.39 3.40 -3.98
CA SER A 144 9.77 3.78 -5.26
C SER A 144 8.25 3.62 -5.25
N ASN A 145 7.72 2.51 -4.72
CA ASN A 145 6.29 2.24 -4.63
C ASN A 145 5.57 3.27 -3.76
N VAL A 146 6.17 3.68 -2.64
CA VAL A 146 5.58 4.68 -1.74
C VAL A 146 5.67 6.10 -2.34
N ILE A 147 6.71 6.41 -3.10
CA ILE A 147 6.75 7.65 -3.89
C ILE A 147 5.58 7.64 -4.88
N VAL A 148 5.41 6.57 -5.66
CA VAL A 148 4.30 6.45 -6.61
C VAL A 148 2.96 6.51 -5.89
N TYR A 149 2.81 5.86 -4.73
CA TYR A 149 1.62 5.98 -3.88
C TYR A 149 1.27 7.44 -3.63
N HIS A 150 2.23 8.23 -3.12
CA HIS A 150 2.03 9.63 -2.88
C HIS A 150 1.71 10.40 -4.16
N LEU A 151 2.36 10.09 -5.28
CA LEU A 151 2.11 10.76 -6.56
C LEU A 151 0.68 10.55 -7.09
N VAL A 152 0.10 9.37 -6.87
CA VAL A 152 -1.21 8.99 -7.45
C VAL A 152 -2.37 9.13 -6.48
N THR A 153 -2.11 9.26 -5.19
CA THR A 153 -3.15 9.37 -4.14
C THR A 153 -3.19 10.70 -3.43
N VAL A 154 -2.12 11.50 -3.52
CA VAL A 154 -2.02 12.84 -2.96
C VAL A 154 -1.76 13.77 -4.15
N ASN A 155 -2.57 14.82 -4.38
CA ASN A 155 -2.20 15.77 -5.44
C ASN A 155 -0.84 16.35 -5.10
N VAL A 156 0.13 16.00 -5.93
CA VAL A 156 1.55 16.33 -5.83
C VAL A 156 1.80 17.84 -5.79
N VAL A 157 0.79 18.64 -6.15
CA VAL A 157 0.87 20.08 -6.33
C VAL A 157 0.52 20.88 -5.07
N ASP A 158 -0.03 20.25 -4.02
CA ASP A 158 -0.22 20.93 -2.74
C ASP A 158 0.37 20.13 -1.58
N LEU A 159 1.63 20.44 -1.25
CA LEU A 159 2.36 19.89 -0.11
C LEU A 159 1.92 20.55 1.23
N THR A 160 0.85 21.33 1.23
CA THR A 160 0.29 21.92 2.45
C THR A 160 -0.74 20.98 3.12
N PRO A 161 -0.97 21.12 4.44
CA PRO A 161 -1.88 20.27 5.19
C PRO A 161 -3.37 20.37 4.82
N ASP A 162 -3.76 21.35 4.00
CA ASP A 162 -5.18 21.69 3.76
C ASP A 162 -5.77 20.94 2.56
N TYR A 163 -4.96 20.17 1.85
CA TYR A 163 -5.32 19.47 0.62
C TYR A 163 -6.36 18.33 0.80
N ASP A 164 -6.31 17.60 1.93
CA ASP A 164 -7.23 16.48 2.21
C ASP A 164 -8.41 16.89 3.12
N ALA A 165 -8.66 18.19 3.28
CA ALA A 165 -9.84 18.63 4.00
C ALA A 165 -11.09 18.02 3.33
N PRO A 166 -12.01 17.38 4.09
CA PRO A 166 -13.32 17.09 3.54
C PRO A 166 -13.87 18.41 2.98
N PRO A 167 -14.50 18.42 1.79
CA PRO A 167 -15.01 19.66 1.22
C PRO A 167 -15.81 20.36 2.31
N ASP A 168 -15.37 21.57 2.69
CA ASP A 168 -15.93 22.29 3.81
C ASP A 168 -17.45 22.28 3.64
N SER A 169 -18.18 21.84 4.68
CA SER A 169 -19.63 21.99 4.78
C SER A 169 -20.06 23.46 4.92
N GLY A 170 -19.30 24.36 4.31
CA GLY A 170 -19.33 25.80 4.48
C GLY A 170 -18.74 26.58 3.31
N ALA A 171 -18.49 25.96 2.15
CA ALA A 171 -18.42 26.70 0.89
C ALA A 171 -19.83 27.22 0.55
N GLN A 172 -20.27 28.24 1.31
CA GLN A 172 -21.18 29.23 0.80
C GLN A 172 -20.46 29.85 -0.39
N VAL A 173 -20.90 29.44 -1.57
CA VAL A 173 -20.68 30.18 -2.80
C VAL A 173 -21.18 31.59 -2.53
N ALA A 174 -20.25 32.52 -2.37
CA ALA A 174 -20.52 33.95 -2.50
C ALA A 174 -20.45 34.32 -3.98
#